data_AF-A0ABD0NXE7-F1
#
_entry.id   AF-A0ABD0NXE7-F1
#
_cell.length_a   1.000
_cell.length_b   1.000
_cell.length_c   1.000
_cell.angle_alpha   90.00
_cell.angle_beta   90.00
_cell.angle_gamma   90.00
#
_symmetry.space_group_name_H-M   'P 1'
#
loop_
_entity.id
_entity.type
_entity.pdbx_description
1 polymer ?
#
loop_
_entity_poly.entity_id
_entity_poly.type
_entity_poly.pdbx_seq_one_letter_code
_entity_poly.pdbx_strand_id
1 'polypeptide(L)' 'IDCAGILKLRNSDIELRKGETDIGRKNTRVRMVFRVHINQPNGRTVSLQVASNPIEC' A
#
# COMPACT_ATOMS: atom_id res chain seq x y z
N ILE A 1 0.47 15.19 -3.62
CA ILE A 1 0.25 14.13 -4.63
C ILE A 1 -1.18 14.31 -5.11
N ASP A 2 -1.35 14.81 -6.33
CA ASP A 2 -2.60 15.15 -6.99
C ASP A 2 -2.95 14.19 -8.14
N CYS A 3 -2.11 13.17 -8.37
CA CYS A 3 -2.17 12.26 -9.51
C CYS A 3 -2.47 10.79 -9.15
N ALA A 4 -2.88 10.49 -7.91
CA ALA A 4 -3.14 9.12 -7.44
C ALA A 4 -4.52 9.01 -6.77
N GLY A 5 -5.27 7.97 -7.13
CA GLY A 5 -6.57 7.64 -6.54
C GLY A 5 -6.58 6.29 -5.82
N ILE A 6 -7.64 6.02 -5.04
CA ILE A 6 -7.84 4.75 -4.33
C ILE A 6 -8.93 3.96 -5.07
N LEU A 7 -8.62 2.75 -5.53
CA LEU A 7 -9.58 1.85 -6.18
C LEU A 7 -10.06 0.77 -5.19
N LYS A 8 -11.37 0.70 -4.96
CA LYS A 8 -11.98 -0.38 -4.17
C LYS A 8 -12.19 -1.60 -5.06
N LEU A 9 -11.49 -2.69 -4.75
CA LEU A 9 -11.72 -3.99 -5.36
C LEU A 9 -12.91 -4.70 -4.70
N ARG A 10 -13.65 -5.49 -5.48
CA ARG A 10 -14.77 -6.30 -4.97
C ARG A 10 -14.22 -7.42 -4.09
N ASN A 11 -14.80 -7.59 -2.90
CA ASN A 11 -14.28 -8.56 -1.92
C ASN A 11 -14.24 -9.99 -2.47
N SER A 12 -15.25 -10.41 -3.23
CA SER A 12 -15.28 -11.72 -3.88
C SER A 12 -14.04 -11.98 -4.74
N ASP A 13 -13.55 -10.94 -5.43
CA ASP A 13 -12.45 -11.05 -6.37
C ASP A 13 -11.09 -11.20 -5.64
N ILE A 14 -11.02 -10.76 -4.38
CA ILE A 14 -9.84 -10.90 -3.51
C ILE A 14 -9.86 -12.26 -2.79
N GLU A 15 -11.01 -12.67 -2.25
CA GLU A 15 -11.16 -13.93 -1.50
C GLU A 15 -10.81 -15.16 -2.35
N LEU A 16 -11.10 -15.10 -3.66
CA LEU A 16 -10.75 -16.13 -4.63
C LEU A 16 -9.23 -16.22 -4.92
N ARG A 17 -8.44 -15.18 -4.63
CA ARG A 17 -6.99 -15.11 -4.90
C ARG A 17 -6.10 -15.64 -3.77
N LYS A 18 -6.65 -16.42 -2.83
CA LYS A 18 -5.98 -17.19 -1.75
C LYS A 18 -4.46 -16.90 -1.57
N GLY A 19 -4.14 -16.09 -0.57
CA GLY A 19 -2.77 -15.87 -0.08
C GLY A 19 -2.54 -14.45 0.43
N GLU A 20 -3.20 -13.47 -0.19
CA GLU A 20 -3.21 -12.07 0.26
C GLU A 20 -4.41 -11.83 1.20
N THR A 21 -4.22 -12.22 2.46
CA THR A 21 -4.71 -11.53 3.68
C THR A 21 -6.15 -11.74 4.21
N ASP A 22 -6.26 -11.38 5.51
CA ASP A 22 -7.41 -11.02 6.37
C ASP A 22 -8.48 -10.07 5.77
N ILE A 23 -8.55 -9.91 4.44
CA ILE A 23 -9.48 -9.01 3.73
C ILE A 23 -10.95 -9.48 3.78
N GLY A 24 -11.21 -10.68 4.30
CA GLY A 24 -12.57 -11.19 4.56
C GLY A 24 -13.35 -10.41 5.64
N ARG A 25 -12.71 -9.47 6.34
CA ARG A 25 -13.37 -8.61 7.33
C ARG A 25 -13.44 -7.19 6.79
N LYS A 26 -14.65 -6.63 6.67
CA LYS A 26 -15.01 -5.24 6.28
C LYS A 26 -13.97 -4.18 6.70
N ASN A 27 -12.84 -4.11 6.00
CA ASN A 27 -11.75 -3.20 6.33
C ASN A 27 -11.69 -2.15 5.22
N THR A 28 -12.25 -1.00 5.53
CA THR A 28 -12.29 0.20 4.69
C THR A 28 -11.15 1.16 5.02
N ARG A 29 -10.29 0.81 6.01
CA ARG A 29 -9.19 1.67 6.44
C ARG A 29 -7.92 1.31 5.69
N VAL A 30 -7.41 2.26 4.91
CA VAL A 30 -6.18 2.13 4.12
C VAL A 30 -5.17 3.22 4.50
N ARG A 31 -3.95 3.11 3.99
CA ARG A 31 -2.93 4.16 4.10
C ARG A 31 -2.20 4.28 2.78
N MET A 32 -1.91 5.51 2.35
CA MET A 32 -0.91 5.75 1.31
C MET A 32 0.47 5.41 1.88
N VAL A 33 1.26 4.65 1.11
CA VAL A 33 2.64 4.29 1.45
C VAL A 33 3.58 4.94 0.44
N PHE A 34 4.56 5.68 0.94
CA PHE A 34 5.58 6.35 0.14
C PHE A 34 6.91 5.64 0.36
N ARG A 35 7.61 5.33 -0.74
CA ARG A 35 8.93 4.68 -0.68
C ARG A 35 9.89 5.40 -1.62
N VAL A 36 11.10 5.65 -1.15
CA VAL A 36 12.20 6.20 -1.94
C VAL A 36 13.44 5.34 -1.80
N HIS A 37 14.23 5.28 -2.87
CA HIS A 37 15.49 4.56 -2.93
C HIS A 37 16.62 5.54 -3.29
N ILE A 38 17.63 5.64 -2.42
CA ILE A 38 18.75 6.56 -2.55
C ILE A 38 20.01 5.73 -2.78
N ASN A 39 20.60 5.85 -3.96
CA ASN A 39 21.85 5.19 -4.28
C ASN A 39 23.02 5.99 -3.70
N GLN A 40 23.84 5.34 -2.88
CA GLN A 40 24.99 5.95 -2.23
C GLN A 40 26.26 5.75 -3.08
N PRO A 41 27.26 6.64 -2.97
CA PRO A 41 28.51 6.53 -3.74
C PRO A 41 29.31 5.24 -3.50
N ASN A 42 29.08 4.56 -2.37
CA ASN A 42 29.69 3.26 -2.05
C ASN A 42 28.97 2.06 -2.71
N GLY A 43 28.03 2.30 -3.63
CA GLY A 43 27.26 1.27 -4.32
C GLY A 43 26.10 0.68 -3.50
N ARG A 44 25.85 1.16 -2.27
CA ARG A 44 24.71 0.72 -1.45
C ARG A 44 23.46 1.52 -1.79
N THR A 45 22.29 0.90 -1.76
CA THR A 45 21.00 1.59 -1.81
C THR A 45 20.39 1.71 -0.42
N VAL A 46 20.03 2.92 -0.01
CA VAL A 46 19.23 3.17 1.19
C VAL A 46 17.77 3.31 0.78
N SER A 47 16.90 2.55 1.43
CA SER A 47 15.45 2.60 1.18
C SER A 47 14.75 3.22 2.38
N LEU A 48 13.95 4.26 2.14
CA LEU A 48 13.12 4.90 3.18
C LEU A 48 11.65 4.66 2.84
N GLN A 49 10.84 4.37 3.85
CA GLN A 49 9.40 4.19 3.70
C GLN A 49 8.64 4.92 4.82
N VAL A 50 7.56 5.62 4.45
CA VAL A 50 6.64 6.26 5.39
C VAL A 50 5.19 5.97 4.99
N ALA A 51 4.34 5.75 6.00
CA ALA A 51 2.91 5.60 5.81
C ALA A 51 2.19 6.89 6.24
N SER A 52 1.18 7.28 5.49
CA SER A 52 0.26 8.36 5.87
C SER A 52 -0.63 7.98 7.05
N ASN A 53 -1.40 8.95 7.55
CA ASN A 53 -2.51 8.68 8.47
C ASN A 53 -3.52 7.69 7.84
N PRO A 54 -4.28 6.92 8.64
CA PRO A 54 -5.37 6.10 8.13
C PRO A 54 -6.38 6.94 7.34
N ILE A 55 -6.83 6.39 6.22
CA ILE A 55 -7.88 6.92 5.36
C ILE A 55 -9.03 5.93 5.43
N GLU A 56 -10.25 6.44 5.65
CA GLU A 56 -11.48 5.66 5.54
C GLU A 56 -12.03 5.81 4.11
N CYS A 57 -12.34 4.68 3.46
CA CYS A 57 -12.74 4.61 2.05
C CYS A 57 -14.09 3.94 1.84
#